data_AF-A0A173L1U2-F1
#
_entry.id   AF-A0A173L1U2-F1
#
_cell.length_a   1.000
_cell.length_b   1.000
_cell.length_c   1.000
_cell.angle_alpha   90.00
_cell.angle_beta   90.00
_cell.angle_gamma   90.00
#
_symmetry.space_group_name_H-M   'P 1'
#
loop_
_entity.id
_entity.type
_entity.pdbx_description
1 polymer ?
#
loop_
_entity_poly.entity_id
_entity_poly.type
_entity_poly.pdbx_seq_one_letter_code
_entity_poly.pdbx_strand_id
1 'polypeptide(L)' 'MPHPCDYVEFCIHLGVQQLAASKFGTMDILINNAGLTRDMRITKMAVEDWEVVVDITL' A
#
# COMPACT_ATOMS: atom_id res chain seq x y z
N MET A 1 -8.79 -15.92 -3.14
CA MET A 1 -7.82 -15.23 -2.26
C MET A 1 -7.04 -14.27 -3.14
N PRO A 2 -6.96 -12.98 -2.80
CA PRO A 2 -6.14 -12.04 -3.56
C PRO A 2 -4.66 -12.41 -3.39
N HIS A 3 -3.86 -12.05 -4.39
CA HIS A 3 -2.44 -12.37 -4.45
C HIS A 3 -1.70 -11.67 -3.30
N PRO A 4 -0.68 -12.29 -2.66
CA PRO A 4 0.07 -11.71 -1.53
C PRO A 4 0.78 -10.37 -1.80
N CYS A 5 0.69 -9.83 -3.01
CA CYS A 5 1.47 -8.67 -3.46
C CYS A 5 0.70 -7.35 -3.39
N ASP A 6 -0.63 -7.38 -3.25
CA ASP A 6 -1.48 -6.17 -3.30
C ASP A 6 -2.05 -5.81 -1.91
N TYR A 7 -1.16 -5.64 -0.93
CA TYR A 7 -1.54 -5.27 0.44
C TYR A 7 -2.31 -3.94 0.49
N VAL A 8 -2.03 -3.00 -0.42
CA VAL A 8 -2.61 -1.64 -0.42
C VAL A 8 -4.08 -1.67 -0.82
N GLU A 9 -4.41 -2.21 -2.00
CA GLU A 9 -5.81 -2.33 -2.44
C GLU A 9 -6.63 -3.20 -1.50
N PHE A 10 -6.07 -4.32 -1.04
CA PHE A 10 -6.76 -5.23 -0.13
C PHE A 10 -7.15 -4.56 1.20
N CYS A 11 -6.27 -3.72 1.76
CA CYS A 11 -6.55 -3.02 3.02
C CYS A 11 -7.64 -1.96 2.89
N ILE A 12 -7.63 -1.21 1.78
CA ILE A 12 -8.62 -0.16 1.52
C ILE A 12 -9.99 -0.77 1.21
N HIS A 13 -10.05 -1.78 0.33
CA HIS A 13 -11.31 -2.33 -0.16
C HIS A 13 -12.09 -3.11 0.92
N LEU A 14 -11.39 -3.69 1.89
CA LEU A 14 -12.01 -4.39 3.02
C LEU A 14 -12.26 -3.49 4.24
N GLY A 15 -11.88 -2.22 4.19
CA GLY A 15 -12.01 -1.33 5.35
C GLY A 15 -11.28 -1.88 6.57
N VAL A 16 -10.01 -2.26 6.42
CA VAL A 16 -9.20 -2.87 7.51
C VAL A 16 -9.24 -2.03 8.79
N GLN A 17 -9.37 -0.71 8.66
CA GLN A 17 -9.59 0.19 9.78
C GLN A 17 -10.89 -0.11 10.54
N GLN A 18 -12.02 -0.29 9.84
CA GLN A 18 -13.29 -0.69 10.46
C GLN A 18 -13.20 -2.09 11.05
N LEU A 19 -12.53 -3.04 10.40
CA LEU A 19 -12.33 -4.39 10.93
C LEU A 19 -11.52 -4.34 12.24
N ALA A 20 -10.41 -3.62 12.25
CA ALA A 20 -9.56 -3.45 13.42
C ALA A 20 -10.32 -2.76 14.56
N ALA A 21 -11.02 -1.65 14.28
CA ALA A 21 -11.84 -0.96 15.26
C ALA A 21 -12.98 -1.85 15.79
N SER A 22 -13.64 -2.63 14.94
CA SER A 22 -14.72 -3.53 15.37
C SER A 22 -14.23 -4.64 16.30
N LYS A 23 -12.97 -5.09 16.13
CA LYS A 23 -12.39 -6.22 16.88
C LYS A 23 -11.61 -5.78 18.12
N PHE A 24 -10.98 -4.62 18.07
CA PHE A 24 -10.02 -4.14 19.09
C PHE A 24 -10.42 -2.79 19.70
N GLY A 25 -11.51 -2.17 19.25
CA GLY A 25 -12.04 -0.90 19.75
C GLY A 25 -11.54 0.30 18.94
N THR A 26 -10.25 0.61 19.02
CA THR A 26 -9.62 1.74 18.34
C THR A 26 -8.34 1.32 17.62
N MET A 27 -8.01 2.02 16.52
CA MET A 27 -6.73 1.87 15.83
C MET A 27 -5.82 3.02 16.27
N ASP A 28 -5.01 2.78 17.29
CA ASP A 28 -4.21 3.84 17.93
C ASP A 28 -2.94 4.16 17.14
N ILE A 29 -2.41 3.19 16.38
CA ILE A 29 -1.17 3.34 15.60
C ILE A 29 -1.36 2.70 14.23
N LEU A 30 -1.12 3.51 13.19
CA LEU A 30 -1.00 3.05 11.80
C LEU A 30 0.46 3.19 11.37
N ILE A 31 1.07 2.09 10.96
CA ILE A 31 2.44 2.08 10.45
C ILE A 31 2.37 2.00 8.92
N ASN A 32 2.54 3.13 8.24
CA ASN A 32 2.63 3.19 6.78
C ASN A 32 4.05 2.77 6.32
N ASN A 33 4.36 1.47 6.43
CA ASN A 33 5.65 0.89 6.06
C ASN A 33 5.54 0.00 4.80
N ALA A 34 4.48 0.18 4.00
CA ALA A 34 4.45 -0.39 2.66
C ALA A 34 5.47 0.36 1.80
N GLY A 35 6.28 -0.36 1.04
CA GLY A 35 7.31 0.23 0.21
C GLY A 35 7.76 -0.73 -0.88
N LEU A 36 8.05 -0.17 -2.04
CA LEU A 36 8.62 -0.87 -3.19
C LEU A 36 9.79 -0.05 -3.73
N THR A 37 10.87 -0.71 -4.12
CA THR A 37 12.01 -0.06 -4.76
C THR A 37 12.05 -0.41 -6.26
N ARG A 38 12.08 0.61 -7.13
CA ARG A 38 12.40 0.49 -8.56
C ARG A 38 13.51 1.46 -8.94
N ASP A 39 14.75 1.03 -8.72
CA ASP A 39 15.93 1.86 -8.91
C ASP A 39 16.26 2.04 -10.40
N MET A 40 15.89 3.20 -10.94
CA MET A 40 16.28 3.65 -12.28
C MET A 40 16.51 5.15 -12.29
N ARG A 41 17.34 5.62 -13.23
CA ARG A 41 17.42 7.06 -13.53
C ARG A 41 16.06 7.50 -14.04
N ILE A 42 15.56 8.66 -13.60
CA ILE A 42 14.24 9.17 -14.01
C ILE A 42 14.06 9.23 -15.53
N THR A 43 15.12 9.49 -16.28
CA THR A 43 15.13 9.53 -17.75
C THR A 43 15.00 8.16 -18.42
N LYS A 44 15.08 7.07 -17.64
CA LYS A 44 15.00 5.68 -18.11
C LYS A 44 13.82 4.94 -17.49
N MET A 45 13.02 5.61 -16.66
CA MET A 45 11.87 5.01 -15.99
C MET A 45 10.66 5.10 -16.93
N ALA A 46 9.94 3.99 -17.09
CA ALA A 46 8.65 4.01 -17.76
C ALA A 46 7.62 4.73 -16.88
N VAL A 47 6.58 5.32 -17.48
CA VAL A 47 5.53 6.00 -16.70
C VAL A 47 4.85 5.02 -15.76
N GLU A 48 4.62 3.79 -16.22
CA GLU A 48 4.00 2.72 -15.44
C GLU A 48 4.85 2.31 -14.23
N ASP A 49 6.18 2.37 -14.33
CA ASP A 49 7.08 2.12 -13.19
C ASP A 49 7.01 3.24 -12.15
N TRP A 50 6.84 4.48 -12.61
CA TRP A 50 6.70 5.66 -11.76
C TRP A 50 5.37 5.64 -11.00
N GLU A 51 4.26 5.37 -11.69
CA GLU A 51 2.93 5.26 -11.08
C GLU A 51 2.91 4.21 -9.96
N VAL A 52 3.51 3.04 -10.18
CA VAL A 52 3.59 1.98 -9.17
C VAL A 52 4.37 2.40 -7.92
N VAL A 53 5.44 3.19 -8.07
CA VAL A 53 6.20 3.69 -6.91
C VAL A 53 5.37 4.72 -6.15
N VAL A 54 4.70 5.63 -6.85
CA VAL A 54 3.83 6.65 -6.26
C VAL A 54 2.68 6.00 -5.48
N ASP A 55 1.98 5.05 -6.08
CA ASP A 55 0.80 4.39 -5.50
C ASP A 55 1.09 3.59 -4.23
N ILE A 56 2.33 3.12 -4.05
CA ILE A 56 2.71 2.26 -2.93
C ILE A 56 3.40 3.05 -1.81
N THR A 57 4.08 4.16 -2.14
CA THR A 57 5.04 4.80 -1.22
C THR A 57 4.59 6.17 -0.71
N LEU A 58 3.44 6.68 -1.15
CA LEU A 58 2.87 7.97 -0.74
C LEU A 58 1.49 7.77 -0.09
#